data_AF-A0A699YID7-F1
#
_entry.id   AF-A0A699YID7-F1
#
_cell.length_a   1.000
_cell.length_b   1.000
_cell.length_c   1.000
_cell.angle_alpha   90.00
_cell.angle_beta   90.00
_cell.angle_gamma   90.00
#
_symmetry.space_group_name_H-M   'P 1'
#
loop_
_entity.id
_entity.type
_entity.pdbx_description
1 polymer ?
#
loop_
_entity_poly.entity_id
_entity_poly.type
_entity_poly.pdbx_seq_one_letter_code
_entity_poly.pdbx_strand_id
1 'polypeptide(L)'
;AWMRSVRLGPTFFVPNFQVGAFGGITPITSLLKDRLALWDVAAAGPLAGCLMATVLLGVGLMQSTSGNLAAELMVPVPAQLFQGSLLLGSVVRAVLGDQALASAEVLVSPLVIAGWCGLVAQALQLLPVGSTDGGRMFQSAFGNQGLALSSLFTYLGLGLGLLGSSLALPYGLYVIVCQREAEKYIRDNVTPTGEGRAAATGLALVLAILVLLPMAPELADGLGVGAGSQMFL
;
A
#
# COMPACT_ATOMS: atom_id res chain seq x y z
N ALA A 1 -6.21 20.85 6.20
CA ALA A 1 -6.77 21.11 4.87
C ALA A 1 -8.30 21.00 4.94
N TRP A 2 -9.03 21.91 4.29
CA TRP A 2 -10.50 21.91 4.28
C TRP A 2 -10.99 21.15 3.03
N MET A 3 -11.58 19.97 3.21
CA MET A 3 -12.34 19.29 2.15
C MET A 3 -13.78 19.11 2.63
N ARG A 4 -14.75 19.60 1.86
CA ARG A 4 -16.21 19.44 2.11
C ARG A 4 -16.71 19.85 3.51
N SER A 5 -16.14 20.92 4.09
CA SER A 5 -16.46 21.41 5.45
C SER A 5 -16.09 20.43 6.59
N VAL A 6 -15.22 19.46 6.34
CA VAL A 6 -14.71 18.53 7.36
C VAL A 6 -13.44 19.14 7.99
N ARG A 7 -13.42 19.24 9.32
CA ARG A 7 -12.22 19.60 10.07
C ARG A 7 -11.40 18.35 10.33
N LEU A 8 -10.14 18.41 9.90
CA LEU A 8 -9.14 17.38 10.15
C LEU A 8 -8.21 17.89 11.25
N GLY A 9 -7.88 17.03 12.20
CA GLY A 9 -6.82 17.28 13.18
C GLY A 9 -5.43 17.10 12.55
N PRO A 10 -4.35 17.32 13.33
CA PRO A 10 -3.00 17.09 12.87
C PRO A 10 -2.79 15.61 12.52
N THR A 11 -2.09 15.36 11.41
CA THR A 11 -1.72 14.00 10.99
C THR A 11 -0.53 13.51 11.81
N PHE A 12 -0.69 12.36 12.45
CA PHE A 12 0.37 11.69 13.21
C PHE A 12 0.98 10.57 12.38
N PHE A 13 2.25 10.73 11.99
CA PHE A 13 2.97 9.69 11.27
C PHE A 13 3.42 8.59 12.22
N VAL A 14 3.24 7.34 11.79
CA VAL A 14 3.63 6.17 12.55
C VAL A 14 4.93 5.64 11.97
N PRO A 15 6.06 5.82 12.66
CA PRO A 15 7.37 5.44 12.14
C PRO A 15 7.48 3.92 12.02
N ASN A 16 8.15 3.47 10.96
CA ASN A 16 8.51 2.07 10.75
C ASN A 16 9.95 1.98 10.23
N PHE A 17 10.72 1.02 10.76
CA PHE A 17 12.14 0.90 10.41
C PHE A 17 12.40 0.39 8.98
N GLN A 18 11.49 -0.38 8.40
CA GLN A 18 11.68 -1.03 7.09
C GLN A 18 11.22 -0.15 5.91
N VAL A 19 10.10 0.57 6.08
CA VAL A 19 9.44 1.34 5.01
C VAL A 19 9.50 2.86 5.28
N GLY A 20 10.05 3.26 6.43
CA GLY A 20 10.08 4.63 6.92
C GLY A 20 8.84 5.00 7.74
N ALA A 21 7.65 4.81 7.19
CA ALA A 21 6.39 5.03 7.90
C ALA A 21 5.31 4.06 7.42
N PHE A 22 4.45 3.59 8.34
CA PHE A 22 3.26 2.82 7.97
C PHE A 22 2.16 3.68 7.35
N GLY A 23 2.23 4.99 7.55
CA GLY A 23 1.20 5.94 7.15
C GLY A 23 1.00 7.01 8.19
N GLY A 24 -0.08 7.78 8.02
CA GLY A 24 -0.44 8.87 8.90
C GLY A 24 -1.85 8.72 9.44
N ILE A 25 -2.01 8.78 10.76
CA ILE A 25 -3.33 8.85 11.39
C ILE A 25 -3.82 10.29 11.26
N THR A 26 -4.88 10.50 10.48
CA THR A 26 -5.55 11.80 10.39
C THR A 26 -6.91 11.73 11.10
N PRO A 27 -7.01 12.25 12.34
CA PRO A 27 -8.25 12.24 13.10
C PRO A 27 -9.25 13.24 12.50
N ILE A 28 -10.50 12.83 12.36
CA ILE A 28 -11.59 13.70 11.93
C ILE A 28 -12.17 14.37 13.17
N THR A 29 -12.06 15.70 13.28
CA THR A 29 -12.45 16.45 14.50
C THR A 29 -13.84 17.09 14.38
N SER A 30 -14.47 17.02 13.20
CA SER A 30 -15.83 17.49 12.96
C SER A 30 -16.80 16.33 12.72
N LEU A 31 -18.08 16.58 13.02
CA LEU A 31 -19.16 15.67 12.64
C LEU A 31 -19.31 15.62 11.11
N LEU A 32 -19.20 14.43 10.52
CA LEU A 32 -19.32 14.23 9.07
C LEU A 32 -20.77 14.41 8.63
N LYS A 33 -20.98 15.11 7.51
CA LYS A 33 -22.32 15.32 6.94
C LYS A 33 -22.87 14.02 6.38
N ASP A 34 -22.18 13.43 5.41
CA ASP A 34 -22.65 12.26 4.69
C ASP A 34 -21.50 11.26 4.47
N ARG A 35 -21.83 9.99 4.20
CA ARG A 35 -20.84 8.96 3.80
C ARG A 35 -20.02 9.35 2.57
N LEU A 36 -20.57 10.18 1.69
CA LEU A 36 -19.85 10.70 0.52
C LEU A 36 -18.63 11.53 0.95
N ALA A 37 -18.81 12.41 1.92
CA ALA A 37 -17.72 13.23 2.44
C ALA A 37 -16.65 12.38 3.12
N LEU A 38 -17.04 11.28 3.79
CA LEU A 38 -16.09 10.32 4.34
C LEU A 38 -15.22 9.68 3.25
N TRP A 39 -15.84 9.22 2.15
CA TRP A 39 -15.11 8.61 1.04
C TRP A 39 -14.12 9.59 0.40
N ASP A 40 -14.55 10.83 0.09
CA ASP A 40 -13.67 11.76 -0.63
C ASP A 40 -12.48 12.20 0.23
N VAL A 41 -12.68 12.38 1.54
CA VAL A 41 -11.60 12.70 2.49
C VAL A 41 -10.65 11.52 2.64
N ALA A 42 -11.19 10.31 2.80
CA ALA A 42 -10.39 9.11 2.96
C ALA A 42 -9.62 8.73 1.70
N ALA A 43 -10.17 8.95 0.50
CA ALA A 43 -9.50 8.63 -0.76
C ALA A 43 -8.38 9.63 -1.12
N ALA A 44 -8.50 10.90 -0.71
CA ALA A 44 -7.57 11.95 -1.12
C ALA A 44 -6.13 11.70 -0.68
N GLY A 45 -5.91 11.20 0.55
CA GLY A 45 -4.58 10.89 1.09
C GLY A 45 -3.88 9.75 0.33
N PRO A 46 -4.48 8.55 0.28
CA PRO A 46 -4.04 7.40 -0.50
C PRO A 46 -3.73 7.76 -1.95
N LEU A 47 -4.66 8.43 -2.65
CA LEU A 47 -4.50 8.79 -4.07
C LEU A 47 -3.31 9.73 -4.29
N ALA A 48 -3.17 10.78 -3.49
CA ALA A 48 -2.05 11.72 -3.62
C ALA A 48 -0.71 11.03 -3.37
N GLY A 49 -0.61 10.19 -2.34
CA GLY A 49 0.61 9.45 -2.04
C GLY A 49 0.93 8.37 -3.09
N CYS A 50 -0.07 7.66 -3.61
CA CYS A 50 0.12 6.67 -4.68
C CYS A 50 0.64 7.35 -5.95
N LEU A 51 0.06 8.49 -6.35
CA LEU A 51 0.52 9.25 -7.50
C LEU A 51 1.98 9.68 -7.34
N MET A 52 2.32 10.27 -6.19
CA MET A 52 3.69 10.72 -5.93
C MET A 52 4.69 9.55 -5.92
N ALA A 53 4.34 8.45 -5.23
CA ALA A 53 5.19 7.28 -5.14
C ALA A 53 5.38 6.58 -6.50
N THR A 54 4.34 6.57 -7.35
CA THR A 54 4.45 6.05 -8.73
C THR A 54 5.38 6.90 -9.58
N VAL A 55 5.31 8.23 -9.46
CA VAL A 55 6.23 9.14 -10.17
C VAL A 55 7.67 8.92 -9.73
N LEU A 56 7.92 8.82 -8.41
CA LEU A 56 9.26 8.55 -7.88
C LEU A 56 9.80 7.19 -8.36
N LEU A 57 8.97 6.15 -8.36
CA LEU A 57 9.34 4.84 -8.86
C LEU A 57 9.70 4.90 -10.36
N GLY A 58 8.86 5.53 -11.18
CA GLY A 58 9.09 5.66 -12.62
C GLY A 58 10.37 6.44 -12.95
N VAL A 59 10.57 7.59 -12.30
CA VAL A 59 11.78 8.41 -12.47
C VAL A 59 13.02 7.67 -11.96
N GLY A 60 12.90 6.89 -10.89
CA GLY A 60 13.98 6.04 -10.38
C GLY A 60 14.38 4.95 -11.37
N LEU A 61 13.40 4.25 -11.96
CA LEU A 61 13.65 3.18 -12.92
C LEU A 61 14.23 3.68 -14.25
N MET A 62 13.77 4.84 -14.73
CA MET A 62 14.36 5.50 -15.91
C MET A 62 15.82 5.88 -15.69
N GLN A 63 16.16 6.32 -14.48
CA GLN A 63 17.54 6.64 -14.12
C GLN A 63 18.42 5.39 -13.97
N SER A 64 17.87 4.31 -13.43
CA SER A 64 18.58 3.02 -13.30
C SER A 64 18.86 2.36 -14.65
N THR A 65 17.99 2.52 -15.64
CA THR A 65 18.17 1.95 -16.99
C THR A 65 19.07 2.79 -17.89
N SER A 66 18.99 4.12 -17.79
CA SER A 66 19.72 5.03 -18.68
C SER A 66 21.21 5.18 -18.36
N GLY A 67 21.68 4.69 -17.20
CA GLY A 67 23.08 4.84 -16.79
C GLY A 67 23.50 6.30 -16.52
N ASN A 68 22.54 7.23 -16.44
CA ASN A 68 22.78 8.66 -16.26
C ASN A 68 23.21 9.05 -14.84
N LEU A 69 23.09 8.14 -13.88
CA LEU A 69 23.53 8.33 -12.50
C LEU A 69 24.89 7.66 -12.29
N ALA A 70 25.82 8.38 -11.65
CA ALA A 70 27.11 7.82 -11.28
C ALA A 70 26.91 6.59 -10.38
N ALA A 71 27.69 5.54 -10.60
CA ALA A 71 27.57 4.27 -9.86
C ALA A 71 27.69 4.45 -8.33
N GLU A 72 28.38 5.49 -7.85
CA GLU A 72 28.51 5.79 -6.42
C GLU A 72 27.21 6.26 -5.75
N LEU A 73 26.22 6.72 -6.53
CA LEU A 73 24.90 7.14 -6.04
C LEU A 73 23.86 6.01 -6.14
N MET A 74 24.22 4.87 -6.74
CA MET A 74 23.34 3.71 -6.84
C MET A 74 23.44 2.85 -5.57
N VAL A 75 22.31 2.30 -5.14
CA VAL A 75 22.23 1.45 -3.96
C VAL A 75 22.09 -0.01 -4.42
N PRO A 76 22.95 -0.93 -3.95
CA PRO A 76 22.75 -2.36 -4.19
C PRO A 76 21.56 -2.84 -3.36
N VAL A 77 20.54 -3.36 -4.05
CA VAL A 77 19.33 -3.91 -3.42
C VAL A 77 19.24 -5.40 -3.72
N PRO A 78 19.03 -6.26 -2.70
CA PRO A 78 18.83 -7.68 -2.91
C PRO A 78 17.64 -7.96 -3.83
N ALA A 79 17.80 -8.85 -4.80
CA ALA A 79 16.73 -9.18 -5.75
C ALA A 79 15.46 -9.72 -5.07
N GLN A 80 15.61 -10.33 -3.88
CA GLN A 80 14.51 -10.84 -3.05
C GLN A 80 13.55 -9.74 -2.60
N LEU A 81 13.99 -8.48 -2.51
CA LEU A 81 13.09 -7.36 -2.17
C LEU A 81 12.01 -7.20 -3.24
N PHE A 82 12.37 -7.38 -4.52
CA PHE A 82 11.42 -7.26 -5.64
C PHE A 82 10.42 -8.42 -5.69
N GLN A 83 10.74 -9.57 -5.10
CA GLN A 83 9.80 -10.69 -4.93
C GLN A 83 8.77 -10.41 -3.83
N GLY A 84 9.01 -9.43 -2.95
CA GLY A 84 8.11 -9.08 -1.86
C GLY A 84 6.79 -8.43 -2.28
N SER A 85 6.63 -8.10 -3.57
CA SER A 85 5.41 -7.51 -4.13
C SER A 85 5.15 -8.04 -5.54
N LEU A 86 3.97 -8.60 -5.79
CA LEU A 86 3.58 -9.10 -7.09
C LEU A 86 3.50 -7.97 -8.14
N LEU A 87 2.83 -6.87 -7.80
CA LEU A 87 2.66 -5.74 -8.72
C LEU A 87 3.97 -5.00 -8.94
N LEU A 88 4.64 -4.60 -7.87
CA LEU A 88 5.84 -3.78 -8.01
C LEU A 88 7.00 -4.60 -8.59
N GLY A 89 7.15 -5.87 -8.18
CA GLY A 89 8.14 -6.78 -8.74
C GLY A 89 7.96 -7.00 -10.24
N SER A 90 6.72 -7.17 -10.71
CA SER A 90 6.44 -7.31 -12.15
C SER A 90 6.68 -6.03 -12.95
N VAL A 91 6.38 -4.85 -12.39
CA VAL A 91 6.70 -3.55 -13.02
C VAL A 91 8.21 -3.35 -13.13
N VAL A 92 8.95 -3.58 -12.03
CA VAL A 92 10.41 -3.43 -12.02
C VAL A 92 11.05 -4.40 -13.02
N ARG A 93 10.57 -5.64 -13.09
CA ARG A 93 11.00 -6.63 -14.07
C ARG A 93 10.75 -6.16 -15.51
N ALA A 94 9.56 -5.65 -15.80
CA ALA A 94 9.24 -5.19 -17.15
C ALA A 94 10.17 -4.06 -17.62
N VAL A 95 10.73 -3.27 -16.68
CA VAL A 95 11.60 -2.13 -17.00
C VAL A 95 13.09 -2.48 -16.98
N LEU A 96 13.57 -3.24 -15.97
CA LEU A 96 14.99 -3.60 -15.81
C LEU A 96 15.38 -4.87 -16.60
N GLY A 97 14.41 -5.72 -16.93
CA GLY A 97 14.63 -6.99 -17.61
C GLY A 97 15.09 -8.13 -16.70
N ASP A 98 14.90 -9.36 -17.19
CA ASP A 98 15.11 -10.60 -16.43
C ASP A 98 16.58 -10.82 -16.04
N GLN A 99 17.50 -10.38 -16.90
CA GLN A 99 18.94 -10.53 -16.67
C GLN A 99 19.44 -9.69 -15.50
N ALA A 100 18.83 -8.52 -15.27
CA ALA A 100 19.17 -7.67 -14.13
C ALA A 100 18.72 -8.32 -12.82
N LEU A 101 17.54 -8.95 -12.81
CA LEU A 101 16.95 -9.60 -11.63
C LEU A 101 17.48 -11.01 -11.33
N ALA A 102 18.19 -11.62 -12.28
CA ALA A 102 18.92 -12.87 -12.06
C ALA A 102 20.19 -12.69 -11.21
N SER A 103 20.67 -11.44 -11.07
CA SER A 103 21.80 -11.09 -10.21
C SER A 103 21.35 -11.10 -8.74
N ALA A 104 22.24 -11.49 -7.82
CA ALA A 104 21.93 -11.50 -6.40
C ALA A 104 21.60 -10.09 -5.85
N GLU A 105 22.24 -9.08 -6.41
CA GLU A 105 22.03 -7.66 -6.09
C GLU A 105 21.81 -6.86 -7.37
N VAL A 106 20.84 -5.95 -7.32
CA VAL A 106 20.50 -5.04 -8.42
C VAL A 106 20.82 -3.62 -7.98
N LEU A 107 21.65 -2.93 -8.76
CA LEU A 107 21.95 -1.52 -8.53
C LEU A 107 20.77 -0.66 -8.98
N VAL A 108 20.14 0.03 -8.04
CA VAL A 108 18.98 0.88 -8.30
C VAL A 108 19.15 2.28 -7.72
N SER A 109 18.44 3.24 -8.32
CA SER A 109 18.39 4.62 -7.81
C SER A 109 17.67 4.64 -6.46
N PRO A 110 18.10 5.47 -5.48
CA PRO A 110 17.39 5.65 -4.21
C PRO A 110 15.91 6.04 -4.38
N LEU A 111 15.56 6.67 -5.52
CA LEU A 111 14.18 7.02 -5.86
C LEU A 111 13.30 5.78 -6.10
N VAL A 112 13.86 4.67 -6.57
CA VAL A 112 13.15 3.39 -6.70
C VAL A 112 12.73 2.90 -5.32
N ILE A 113 13.64 2.95 -4.35
CA ILE A 113 13.37 2.55 -2.97
C ILE A 113 12.30 3.46 -2.36
N ALA A 114 12.43 4.78 -2.53
CA ALA A 114 11.44 5.74 -2.04
C ALA A 114 10.04 5.51 -2.65
N GLY A 115 9.96 5.27 -3.96
CA GLY A 115 8.72 4.95 -4.65
C GLY A 115 8.11 3.61 -4.20
N TRP A 116 8.95 2.57 -4.05
CA TRP A 116 8.53 1.27 -3.55
C TRP A 116 7.96 1.36 -2.14
N CYS A 117 8.71 1.96 -1.22
CA CYS A 117 8.28 2.15 0.17
C CYS A 117 7.00 2.98 0.24
N GLY A 118 6.90 4.05 -0.56
CA GLY A 118 5.69 4.86 -0.67
C GLY A 118 4.48 4.03 -1.10
N LEU A 119 4.59 3.24 -2.17
CA LEU A 119 3.48 2.42 -2.67
C LEU A 119 3.07 1.33 -1.66
N VAL A 120 4.03 0.71 -0.98
CA VAL A 120 3.76 -0.27 0.09
C VAL A 120 3.03 0.40 1.26
N ALA A 121 3.50 1.57 1.72
CA ALA A 121 2.84 2.31 2.80
C ALA A 121 1.39 2.69 2.44
N GLN A 122 1.16 3.15 1.21
CA GLN A 122 -0.20 3.46 0.75
C GLN A 122 -1.08 2.22 0.61
N ALA A 123 -0.52 1.10 0.15
CA ALA A 123 -1.23 -0.17 0.08
C ALA A 123 -1.67 -0.66 1.48
N LEU A 124 -0.82 -0.52 2.50
CA LEU A 124 -1.19 -0.82 3.89
C LEU A 124 -2.35 0.07 4.35
N GLN A 125 -2.30 1.38 4.09
CA GLN A 125 -3.38 2.30 4.47
C GLN A 125 -4.70 2.03 3.75
N LEU A 126 -4.65 1.46 2.53
CA LEU A 126 -5.82 1.07 1.75
C LEU A 126 -6.46 -0.26 2.20
N LEU A 127 -5.86 -0.98 3.14
CA LEU A 127 -6.48 -2.18 3.70
C LEU A 127 -7.79 -1.83 4.45
N PRO A 128 -8.85 -2.64 4.32
CA PRO A 128 -10.19 -2.30 4.75
C PRO A 128 -10.39 -2.67 6.23
N VAL A 129 -9.70 -1.95 7.11
CA VAL A 129 -9.61 -2.25 8.54
C VAL A 129 -9.80 -1.03 9.43
N GLY A 130 -10.77 -1.09 10.34
CA GLY A 130 -10.99 -0.04 11.35
C GLY A 130 -11.14 1.37 10.76
N SER A 131 -10.36 2.32 11.29
CA SER A 131 -10.34 3.74 10.89
C SER A 131 -9.18 4.11 9.96
N THR A 132 -8.53 3.12 9.34
CA THR A 132 -7.60 3.40 8.23
C THR A 132 -8.34 4.08 7.08
N ASP A 133 -7.61 4.74 6.17
CA ASP A 133 -8.22 5.37 5.00
C ASP A 133 -8.97 4.34 4.14
N GLY A 134 -8.42 3.14 3.95
CA GLY A 134 -9.09 2.00 3.33
C GLY A 134 -10.32 1.52 4.09
N GLY A 135 -10.26 1.48 5.43
CA GLY A 135 -11.40 1.17 6.30
C GLY A 135 -12.53 2.19 6.14
N ARG A 136 -12.21 3.48 6.10
CA ARG A 136 -13.18 4.57 5.88
C ARG A 136 -13.79 4.53 4.48
N MET A 137 -12.97 4.26 3.45
CA MET A 137 -13.46 4.05 2.08
C MET A 137 -14.42 2.85 2.01
N PHE A 138 -14.06 1.73 2.64
CA PHE A 138 -14.88 0.52 2.67
C PHE A 138 -16.17 0.71 3.45
N GLN A 139 -16.10 1.36 4.62
CA GLN A 139 -17.25 1.71 5.45
C GLN A 139 -18.25 2.59 4.70
N SER A 140 -17.74 3.58 3.97
CA SER A 140 -18.60 4.49 3.21
C SER A 140 -19.29 3.79 2.03
N ALA A 141 -18.67 2.78 1.42
CA ALA A 141 -19.19 2.03 0.28
C ALA A 141 -20.13 0.88 0.69
N PHE A 142 -19.72 0.07 1.67
CA PHE A 142 -20.38 -1.20 2.02
C PHE A 142 -20.97 -1.20 3.44
N GLY A 143 -20.88 -0.08 4.17
CA GLY A 143 -21.40 0.06 5.52
C GLY A 143 -20.54 -0.62 6.60
N ASN A 144 -21.03 -0.56 7.84
CA ASN A 144 -20.30 -1.04 9.01
C ASN A 144 -20.18 -2.57 9.06
N GLN A 145 -21.20 -3.29 8.58
CA GLN A 145 -21.18 -4.76 8.54
C GLN A 145 -20.16 -5.26 7.51
N GLY A 146 -20.13 -4.64 6.33
CA GLY A 146 -19.12 -4.90 5.31
C GLY A 146 -17.72 -4.66 5.85
N LEU A 147 -17.50 -3.51 6.52
CA LEU A 147 -16.22 -3.19 7.13
C LEU A 147 -15.81 -4.21 8.21
N ALA A 148 -16.73 -4.67 9.05
CA ALA A 148 -16.41 -5.65 10.09
C ALA A 148 -15.95 -6.99 9.47
N LEU A 149 -16.65 -7.45 8.43
CA LEU A 149 -16.29 -8.67 7.71
C LEU A 149 -14.95 -8.51 6.98
N SER A 150 -14.74 -7.40 6.26
CA SER A 150 -13.48 -7.14 5.55
C SER A 150 -12.31 -6.98 6.52
N SER A 151 -12.54 -6.36 7.68
CA SER A 151 -11.53 -6.22 8.74
C SER A 151 -11.11 -7.59 9.26
N LEU A 152 -12.05 -8.51 9.47
CA LEU A 152 -11.73 -9.88 9.88
C LEU A 152 -10.81 -10.58 8.86
N PHE A 153 -11.16 -10.53 7.57
CA PHE A 153 -10.32 -11.11 6.52
C PHE A 153 -8.94 -10.43 6.43
N THR A 154 -8.89 -9.12 6.63
CA THR A 154 -7.63 -8.37 6.67
C THR A 154 -6.76 -8.81 7.83
N TYR A 155 -7.31 -8.94 9.04
CA TYR A 155 -6.57 -9.43 10.20
C TYR A 155 -6.11 -10.88 10.03
N LEU A 156 -6.92 -11.74 9.41
CA LEU A 156 -6.51 -13.10 9.07
C LEU A 156 -5.36 -13.08 8.05
N GLY A 157 -5.45 -12.27 7.00
CA GLY A 157 -4.40 -12.12 6.00
C GLY A 157 -3.08 -11.59 6.59
N LEU A 158 -3.15 -10.60 7.47
CA LEU A 158 -1.99 -10.06 8.18
C LEU A 158 -1.43 -11.07 9.21
N GLY A 159 -2.31 -11.76 9.96
CA GLY A 159 -1.92 -12.73 10.98
C GLY A 159 -1.30 -14.01 10.41
N LEU A 160 -1.74 -14.45 9.23
CA LEU A 160 -1.15 -15.56 8.49
C LEU A 160 0.09 -15.15 7.66
N GLY A 161 0.46 -13.86 7.65
CA GLY A 161 1.60 -13.36 6.88
C GLY A 161 1.39 -13.35 5.36
N LEU A 162 0.14 -13.50 4.89
CA LEU A 162 -0.20 -13.48 3.45
C LEU A 162 -0.06 -12.09 2.83
N LEU A 163 -0.15 -11.04 3.64
CA LEU A 163 -0.07 -9.64 3.21
C LEU A 163 1.12 -8.95 3.88
N GLY A 164 2.08 -8.48 3.10
CA GLY A 164 3.20 -7.66 3.58
C GLY A 164 4.30 -8.43 4.32
N SER A 165 4.26 -9.77 4.35
CA SER A 165 5.26 -10.67 4.94
C SER A 165 5.84 -10.18 6.28
N SER A 166 7.01 -9.54 6.27
CA SER A 166 7.68 -9.01 7.48
C SER A 166 6.97 -7.80 8.11
N LEU A 167 6.20 -7.04 7.32
CA LEU A 167 5.42 -5.88 7.75
C LEU A 167 4.06 -6.26 8.33
N ALA A 168 3.60 -7.49 8.08
CA ALA A 168 2.25 -7.94 8.38
C ALA A 168 1.92 -7.84 9.87
N LEU A 169 2.78 -8.40 10.72
CA LEU A 169 2.63 -8.40 12.17
C LEU A 169 2.76 -7.01 12.82
N PRO A 170 3.82 -6.22 12.57
CA PRO A 170 3.95 -4.91 13.19
C PRO A 170 2.84 -3.95 12.74
N TYR A 171 2.41 -4.04 11.47
CA TYR A 171 1.25 -3.27 10.99
C TYR A 171 -0.06 -3.73 11.64
N GLY A 172 -0.31 -5.04 11.70
CA GLY A 172 -1.51 -5.60 12.34
C GLY A 172 -1.63 -5.21 13.81
N LEU A 173 -0.54 -5.30 14.57
CA LEU A 173 -0.48 -4.86 15.97
C LEU A 173 -0.78 -3.36 16.08
N TYR A 174 -0.17 -2.55 15.23
CA TYR A 174 -0.42 -1.11 15.15
C TYR A 174 -1.91 -0.80 14.94
N VAL A 175 -2.55 -1.43 13.95
CA VAL A 175 -3.96 -1.21 13.63
C VAL A 175 -4.85 -1.60 14.81
N ILE A 176 -4.57 -2.73 15.47
CA ILE A 176 -5.33 -3.19 16.65
C ILE A 176 -5.27 -2.18 17.80
N VAL A 177 -4.11 -1.57 18.03
CA VAL A 177 -3.91 -0.63 19.14
C VAL A 177 -4.44 0.76 18.83
N CYS A 178 -4.19 1.28 17.63
CA CYS A 178 -4.42 2.69 17.32
C CYS A 178 -5.69 2.96 16.51
N GLN A 179 -6.12 2.02 15.66
CA GLN A 179 -7.12 2.31 14.60
C GLN A 179 -8.25 1.27 14.50
N ARG A 180 -8.40 0.36 15.47
CA ARG A 180 -9.37 -0.75 15.40
C ARG A 180 -10.84 -0.31 15.19
N GLU A 181 -11.23 0.83 15.73
CA GLU A 181 -12.63 1.25 15.69
C GLU A 181 -12.99 1.88 14.34
N ALA A 182 -14.17 1.52 13.82
CA ALA A 182 -14.77 2.17 12.66
C ALA A 182 -15.22 3.60 13.00
N GLU A 183 -15.32 4.46 12.00
CA GLU A 183 -15.73 5.86 12.19
C GLU A 183 -17.22 5.93 12.57
N LYS A 184 -17.55 6.41 13.78
CA LYS A 184 -18.93 6.37 14.30
C LYS A 184 -19.76 7.62 13.96
N TYR A 185 -19.11 8.75 13.70
CA TYR A 185 -19.73 10.08 13.75
C TYR A 185 -20.15 10.62 12.36
N ILE A 186 -21.13 9.98 11.74
CA ILE A 186 -21.71 10.37 10.43
C ILE A 186 -23.18 10.75 10.62
N ARG A 187 -23.59 11.97 10.19
CA ARG A 187 -25.00 12.44 10.31
C ARG A 187 -25.93 11.65 9.41
N ASP A 188 -25.67 11.62 8.11
CA ASP A 188 -26.40 10.79 7.16
C ASP A 188 -25.61 9.50 6.88
N ASN A 189 -26.08 8.44 7.52
CA ASN A 189 -25.55 7.08 7.39
C ASN A 189 -26.51 6.16 6.62
N VAL A 190 -27.54 6.69 5.96
CA VAL A 190 -28.55 5.89 5.24
C VAL A 190 -28.34 5.99 3.74
N THR A 191 -27.95 7.16 3.24
CA THR A 191 -27.74 7.39 1.81
C THR A 191 -26.51 6.63 1.29
N PRO A 192 -26.65 5.83 0.20
CA PRO A 192 -25.52 5.12 -0.40
C PRO A 192 -24.56 6.08 -1.12
N THR A 193 -23.28 5.71 -1.20
CA THR A 193 -22.20 6.54 -1.77
C THR A 193 -22.11 6.52 -3.31
N GLY A 194 -22.99 5.76 -3.95
CA GLY A 194 -23.05 5.58 -5.41
C GLY A 194 -22.09 4.49 -5.92
N GLU A 195 -22.50 3.81 -6.99
CA GLU A 195 -21.80 2.64 -7.54
C GLU A 195 -20.36 2.94 -7.98
N GLY A 196 -20.11 4.12 -8.56
CA GLY A 196 -18.77 4.51 -9.01
C GLY A 196 -17.73 4.59 -7.89
N ARG A 197 -18.12 5.04 -6.69
CA ARG A 197 -17.22 5.08 -5.51
C ARG A 197 -17.01 3.70 -4.92
N ALA A 198 -18.04 2.86 -4.91
CA ALA A 198 -17.92 1.47 -4.49
C ALA A 198 -16.95 0.70 -5.41
N ALA A 199 -17.06 0.89 -6.73
CA ALA A 199 -16.12 0.31 -7.70
C ALA A 199 -14.69 0.82 -7.49
N ALA A 200 -14.52 2.13 -7.25
CA ALA A 200 -13.20 2.71 -6.96
C ALA A 200 -12.59 2.16 -5.65
N THR A 201 -13.39 1.94 -4.60
CA THR A 201 -12.93 1.28 -3.36
C THR A 201 -12.50 -0.17 -3.65
N GLY A 202 -13.27 -0.91 -4.43
CA GLY A 202 -12.91 -2.28 -4.83
C GLY A 202 -11.60 -2.32 -5.62
N LEU A 203 -11.42 -1.41 -6.58
CA LEU A 203 -10.19 -1.29 -7.36
C LEU A 203 -8.99 -0.93 -6.48
N ALA A 204 -9.14 0.02 -5.56
CA ALA A 204 -8.09 0.40 -4.62
C ALA A 204 -7.68 -0.79 -3.71
N LEU A 205 -8.65 -1.59 -3.26
CA LEU A 205 -8.39 -2.80 -2.48
C LEU A 205 -7.62 -3.85 -3.29
N VAL A 206 -8.03 -4.10 -4.54
CA VAL A 206 -7.34 -5.04 -5.42
C VAL A 206 -5.90 -4.60 -5.65
N LEU A 207 -5.67 -3.32 -5.95
CA LEU A 207 -4.32 -2.77 -6.12
C LEU A 207 -3.48 -2.91 -4.84
N ALA A 208 -4.07 -2.61 -3.68
CA ALA A 208 -3.39 -2.77 -2.39
C ALA A 208 -2.99 -4.22 -2.12
N ILE A 209 -3.88 -5.18 -2.39
CA ILE A 209 -3.59 -6.61 -2.26
C ILE A 209 -2.47 -7.01 -3.23
N LEU A 210 -2.53 -6.60 -4.50
CA LEU A 210 -1.49 -6.91 -5.48
C LEU A 210 -0.11 -6.33 -5.12
N VAL A 211 -0.08 -5.19 -4.44
CA VAL A 211 1.18 -4.61 -3.92
C VAL A 211 1.69 -5.39 -2.71
N LEU A 212 0.82 -5.82 -1.80
CA LEU A 212 1.22 -6.48 -0.54
C LEU A 212 1.43 -7.99 -0.67
N LEU A 213 0.90 -8.61 -1.73
CA LEU A 213 1.01 -10.05 -1.94
C LEU A 213 2.42 -10.39 -2.45
N PRO A 214 3.18 -11.22 -1.73
CA PRO A 214 4.50 -11.65 -2.19
C PRO A 214 4.36 -12.54 -3.42
N MET A 215 5.28 -12.41 -4.37
CA MET A 215 5.29 -13.26 -5.56
C MET A 215 5.53 -14.71 -5.15
N ALA A 216 4.63 -15.62 -5.53
CA ALA A 216 4.80 -17.04 -5.24
C ALA A 216 6.07 -17.57 -5.93
N PRO A 217 6.84 -18.49 -5.33
CA PRO A 217 8.09 -19.00 -5.91
C PRO A 217 7.92 -19.58 -7.31
N GLU A 218 6.81 -20.28 -7.57
CA GLU A 218 6.50 -20.83 -8.90
C GLU A 218 6.26 -19.75 -9.95
N LEU A 219 5.58 -18.66 -9.55
CA LEU A 219 5.43 -17.49 -10.39
C LEU A 219 6.75 -16.76 -10.51
N ALA A 220 7.57 -16.69 -9.47
CA ALA A 220 8.88 -16.06 -9.49
C ALA A 220 9.83 -16.79 -10.46
N ASP A 221 9.83 -18.11 -10.46
CA ASP A 221 10.59 -18.95 -11.40
C ASP A 221 10.05 -18.84 -12.83
N GLY A 222 8.73 -18.92 -13.02
CA GLY A 222 8.08 -18.71 -14.32
C GLY A 222 8.23 -17.27 -14.83
N LEU A 223 8.45 -16.33 -13.93
CA LEU A 223 8.69 -14.91 -14.19
C LEU A 223 10.17 -14.53 -14.05
N GLY A 224 11.11 -15.48 -14.01
CA GLY A 224 12.55 -15.19 -13.99
C GLY A 224 13.04 -14.26 -12.86
N VAL A 225 12.26 -14.07 -11.80
CA VAL A 225 12.63 -13.30 -10.61
C VAL A 225 13.15 -14.28 -9.57
N GLY A 226 14.45 -14.48 -9.51
CA GLY A 226 15.09 -15.36 -8.53
C GLY A 226 16.20 -16.19 -9.14
N ALA A 227 17.30 -16.34 -8.39
CA ALA A 227 18.32 -17.32 -8.73
C ALA A 227 17.65 -18.70 -8.75
N GLY A 228 17.64 -19.32 -9.93
CA GLY A 228 17.14 -20.68 -10.10
C GLY A 228 17.70 -21.59 -9.01
N SER A 229 16.81 -22.36 -8.42
CA SER A 229 17.12 -23.43 -7.49
C SER A 229 18.15 -24.40 -8.11
N GLN A 230 19.43 -24.16 -7.81
CA GLN A 230 20.53 -25.07 -8.07
C GLN A 230 21.40 -25.17 -6.82
N MET A 231 20.84 -25.69 -5.70
CA MET A 231 21.67 -26.35 -4.67
C MET A 231 20.85 -27.15 -3.63
N PHE A 232 20.10 -28.17 -4.07
CA PHE A 232 19.82 -29.35 -3.24
C PHE A 232 19.88 -30.62 -4.10
N LEU A 233 21.11 -30.96 -4.48
CA LEU A 233 21.65 -32.33 -4.51
C LEU A 233 23.11 -32.26 -4.07
#